data_AF-A0AA36CI84-F1
#
_entry.id   AF-A0AA36CI84-F1
#
_cell.length_a   1.000
_cell.length_b   1.000
_cell.length_c   1.000
_cell.angle_alpha   90.00
_cell.angle_beta   90.00
_cell.angle_gamma   90.00
#
_symmetry.space_group_name_H-M   'P 1'
#
loop_
_entity.id
_entity.type
_entity.pdbx_description
1 polymer ?
#
loop_
_entity_poly.entity_id
_entity_poly.type
_entity_poly.pdbx_seq_one_letter_code
_entity_poly.pdbx_strand_id
1 'polypeptide(L)'
;MSSEDPAVTKFREYLRIRTEQPNPDYDRCMKFLAALADELPIKHLIEPEKGFPFMVMTIPGQEPDLPAIMLHSHTDVVPVSKEHWKHDPFEAEKENGKIYGRGTQDMKCNGIQYFEAIRRLFKNGLTNFKRTIHIV
;
A
#
# COMPACT_ATOMS: atom_id res chain seq x y z
N MET A 1 14.84 -5.57 -22.92
CA MET A 1 14.57 -4.72 -21.75
C MET A 1 13.72 -5.55 -20.81
N SER A 2 14.19 -5.90 -19.60
CA SER A 2 13.34 -6.69 -18.69
C SER A 2 12.12 -5.85 -18.32
N SER A 3 10.93 -6.42 -18.43
CA SER A 3 9.71 -5.79 -17.92
C SER A 3 9.89 -5.45 -16.44
N GLU A 4 9.35 -4.30 -16.01
CA GLU A 4 9.37 -3.90 -14.60
C GLU A 4 8.63 -4.95 -13.75
N ASP A 5 9.15 -5.27 -12.56
CA ASP A 5 8.49 -6.19 -11.64
C ASP A 5 7.10 -5.61 -11.26
N PRO A 6 6.01 -6.40 -11.31
CA PRO A 6 4.67 -5.91 -10.97
C PRO A 6 4.57 -5.23 -9.59
N ALA A 7 5.34 -5.69 -8.60
CA ALA A 7 5.38 -5.06 -7.28
C ALA A 7 5.98 -3.65 -7.35
N VAL A 8 7.01 -3.45 -8.19
CA VAL A 8 7.61 -2.14 -8.43
C VAL A 8 6.64 -1.24 -9.19
N THR A 9 5.91 -1.77 -10.17
CA THR A 9 4.87 -1.02 -10.90
C THR A 9 3.80 -0.49 -9.95
N LYS A 10 3.21 -1.36 -9.11
CA LYS A 10 2.20 -0.97 -8.10
C LYS A 10 2.74 0.03 -7.09
N PHE A 11 3.99 -0.14 -6.66
CA PHE A 11 4.61 0.83 -5.76
C PHE A 11 4.72 2.22 -6.40
N ARG A 12 5.15 2.29 -7.65
CA ARG A 12 5.24 3.55 -8.39
C ARG A 12 3.85 4.16 -8.64
N GLU A 13 2.83 3.35 -8.93
CA GLU A 13 1.44 3.81 -9.03
C GLU A 13 0.95 4.42 -7.71
N TYR A 14 1.23 3.77 -6.58
CA TYR A 14 0.83 4.26 -5.26
C TYR A 14 1.52 5.59 -4.89
N LEU A 15 2.80 5.73 -5.23
CA LEU A 15 3.57 6.97 -5.03
C LEU A 15 3.02 8.16 -5.83
N ARG A 16 2.40 7.91 -6.99
CA ARG A 16 1.77 8.97 -7.81
C ARG A 16 0.45 9.50 -7.26
N ILE A 17 -0.14 8.79 -6.29
CA ILE A 17 -1.33 9.28 -5.60
C ILE A 17 -0.90 10.33 -4.59
N ARG A 18 -1.32 11.59 -4.81
CA ARG A 18 -0.91 12.74 -4.02
C ARG A 18 -1.67 12.81 -2.69
N THR A 19 -1.24 12.00 -1.73
CA THR A 19 -1.73 12.03 -0.35
C THR A 19 -0.93 13.01 0.52
N GLU A 20 -0.49 14.13 -0.06
CA GLU A 20 0.32 15.14 0.61
C GLU A 20 -0.54 16.03 1.52
N GLN A 21 -0.08 16.25 2.76
CA GLN A 21 -0.73 17.16 3.70
C GLN A 21 -0.64 18.62 3.22
N PRO A 22 -1.62 19.48 3.53
CA PRO A 22 -2.79 19.25 4.39
C PRO A 22 -4.05 18.77 3.66
N ASN A 23 -3.98 18.52 2.34
CA ASN A 23 -5.15 18.11 1.54
C ASN A 23 -4.87 16.79 0.79
N PRO A 24 -4.73 15.66 1.49
CA PRO A 24 -4.45 14.38 0.84
C PRO A 24 -5.58 13.92 -0.08
N ASP A 25 -5.25 13.40 -1.26
CA ASP A 25 -6.20 12.71 -2.15
C ASP A 25 -6.53 11.30 -1.62
N TYR A 26 -7.23 11.24 -0.48
CA TYR A 26 -7.62 9.98 0.14
C TYR A 26 -8.63 9.20 -0.69
N ASP A 27 -9.48 9.87 -1.49
CA ASP A 27 -10.46 9.19 -2.34
C ASP A 27 -9.76 8.30 -3.39
N ARG A 28 -8.76 8.85 -4.09
CA ARG A 28 -7.98 8.06 -5.04
C ARG A 28 -7.15 7.00 -4.34
N CYS A 29 -6.61 7.31 -3.16
CA CYS A 29 -5.86 6.36 -2.35
C CYS A 29 -6.71 5.14 -1.97
N MET A 30 -7.91 5.36 -1.41
CA MET A 30 -8.80 4.27 -1.00
C MET A 30 -9.28 3.44 -2.19
N LYS A 31 -9.57 4.06 -3.34
CA LYS A 31 -9.90 3.34 -4.57
C LYS A 31 -8.76 2.44 -5.05
N PHE A 32 -7.52 2.93 -4.97
CA PHE A 32 -6.34 2.14 -5.32
C PHE A 32 -6.15 0.95 -4.38
N LEU A 33 -6.23 1.17 -3.06
CA LEU A 33 -6.09 0.09 -2.09
C LEU A 33 -7.23 -0.94 -2.19
N ALA A 34 -8.45 -0.51 -2.50
CA ALA A 34 -9.59 -1.41 -2.71
C ALA A 34 -9.37 -2.29 -3.93
N ALA A 35 -8.89 -1.71 -5.03
CA ALA A 35 -8.54 -2.46 -6.24
C ALA A 35 -7.43 -3.49 -5.98
N LEU A 36 -6.45 -3.19 -5.12
CA LEU A 36 -5.46 -4.19 -4.69
C LEU A 36 -6.14 -5.32 -3.89
N ALA A 37 -7.00 -4.99 -2.93
CA ALA A 37 -7.71 -5.98 -2.13
C ALA A 37 -8.56 -6.92 -2.99
N ASP A 38 -9.20 -6.40 -4.05
CA ASP A 38 -10.00 -7.16 -5.01
C ASP A 38 -9.18 -8.17 -5.84
N GLU A 39 -7.85 -8.03 -5.89
CA GLU A 39 -6.97 -9.06 -6.50
C GLU A 39 -6.88 -10.34 -5.66
N LEU A 40 -7.29 -10.28 -4.38
CA LEU A 40 -7.15 -11.37 -3.43
C LEU A 40 -8.55 -11.86 -2.99
N PRO A 41 -8.73 -13.17 -2.72
CA PRO A 41 -9.97 -13.71 -2.17
C PRO A 41 -10.12 -13.40 -0.67
N ILE A 42 -10.07 -12.13 -0.30
CA ILE A 42 -10.09 -11.63 1.08
C ILE A 42 -11.22 -10.63 1.28
N LYS A 43 -11.58 -10.38 2.54
CA LYS A 43 -12.51 -9.31 2.88
C LYS A 43 -11.71 -8.03 3.11
N HIS A 44 -12.24 -6.90 2.65
CA HIS A 44 -11.74 -5.59 3.04
C HIS A 44 -12.90 -4.69 3.52
N LEU A 45 -12.59 -3.81 4.47
CA LEU A 45 -13.48 -2.81 5.01
C LEU A 45 -12.87 -1.45 4.76
N ILE A 46 -13.70 -0.50 4.35
CA ILE A 46 -13.37 0.93 4.30
C ILE A 46 -14.36 1.60 5.23
N GLU A 47 -13.87 2.19 6.32
CA GLU A 47 -14.68 3.02 7.19
C GLU A 47 -14.37 4.49 6.88
N PRO A 48 -15.27 5.20 6.19
CA PRO A 48 -15.07 6.61 5.90
C PRO A 48 -15.47 7.43 7.13
N GLU A 49 -14.53 7.66 8.05
CA GLU A 49 -14.64 8.85 8.90
C GLU A 49 -14.48 10.08 7.99
N LYS A 50 -15.32 11.10 8.16
CA LYS A 50 -15.36 12.22 7.21
C LYS A 50 -14.02 12.96 7.20
N GLY A 51 -13.26 12.78 6.12
CA GLY A 51 -11.92 13.35 5.95
C GLY A 51 -10.76 12.47 6.44
N PHE A 52 -11.03 11.34 7.11
CA PHE A 52 -10.03 10.43 7.67
C PHE A 52 -10.36 8.96 7.42
N PRO A 53 -10.45 8.53 6.14
CA PRO A 53 -10.76 7.13 5.85
C PRO A 53 -9.60 6.22 6.28
N PHE A 54 -9.96 5.03 6.76
CA PHE A 54 -9.02 3.93 6.93
C PHE A 54 -9.54 2.67 6.26
N MET A 55 -8.62 1.76 5.94
CA MET A 55 -8.92 0.49 5.32
C MET A 55 -8.38 -0.65 6.18
N VAL A 56 -9.11 -1.77 6.22
CA VAL A 56 -8.62 -3.01 6.80
C VAL A 56 -8.81 -4.13 5.79
N MET A 57 -7.72 -4.76 5.35
CA MET A 57 -7.76 -6.01 4.59
C MET A 57 -7.56 -7.18 5.55
N THR A 58 -8.48 -8.13 5.58
CA THR A 58 -8.47 -9.24 6.54
C THR A 58 -8.25 -10.58 5.85
N ILE A 59 -7.18 -11.27 6.25
CA ILE A 59 -6.92 -12.67 5.91
C ILE A 59 -7.29 -13.54 7.12
N PRO A 60 -8.40 -14.30 7.08
CA PRO A 60 -8.81 -15.14 8.20
C PRO A 60 -7.78 -16.23 8.52
N GLY A 61 -7.45 -16.38 9.80
CA GLY A 61 -6.70 -17.53 10.31
C GLY A 61 -7.58 -18.75 10.54
N GLN A 62 -6.95 -19.92 10.70
CA GLN A 62 -7.62 -21.17 11.05
C GLN A 62 -8.02 -21.23 12.53
N GLU A 63 -7.35 -20.46 13.40
CA GLU A 63 -7.63 -20.37 14.84
C GLU A 63 -8.01 -18.93 15.20
N PRO A 64 -9.30 -18.54 15.03
CA PRO A 64 -9.74 -17.14 15.17
C PRO A 64 -9.65 -16.60 16.61
N ASP A 65 -9.55 -17.48 17.61
CA ASP A 65 -9.39 -17.09 19.02
C ASP A 65 -7.94 -16.67 19.37
N LEU A 66 -6.99 -16.92 18.47
CA LEU A 66 -5.62 -16.44 18.66
C LEU A 66 -5.51 -14.94 18.35
N PRO A 67 -4.67 -14.19 19.08
CA PRO A 67 -4.34 -12.81 18.72
C PRO A 67 -3.91 -12.68 17.26
N ALA A 68 -4.55 -11.74 16.56
CA ALA A 68 -4.25 -11.43 15.17
C ALA A 68 -2.87 -10.75 15.02
N ILE A 69 -2.33 -10.81 13.80
CA ILE A 69 -1.14 -10.06 13.41
C ILE A 69 -1.59 -8.79 12.67
N MET A 70 -1.12 -7.63 13.14
CA MET A 70 -1.42 -6.34 12.54
C MET A 70 -0.21 -5.86 11.72
N LEU A 71 -0.45 -5.57 10.44
CA LEU A 71 0.53 -4.97 9.54
C LEU A 71 0.07 -3.53 9.25
N HIS A 72 0.52 -2.60 10.09
CA HIS A 72 0.11 -1.19 10.02
C HIS A 72 0.96 -0.37 9.07
N SER A 73 0.28 0.50 8.32
CA SER A 73 0.89 1.57 7.55
C SER A 73 0.03 2.83 7.59
N HIS A 74 0.62 3.96 7.21
CA HIS A 74 -0.14 5.18 6.94
C HIS A 74 -0.07 5.53 5.45
N THR A 75 -1.03 6.33 4.99
CA THR A 75 -1.19 6.63 3.56
C THR A 75 -0.77 8.05 3.21
N ASP A 76 -0.82 8.98 4.17
CA ASP A 76 -0.46 10.37 3.98
C ASP A 76 1.04 10.57 3.95
N VAL A 77 1.45 11.71 3.41
CA VAL A 77 2.85 12.08 3.30
C VAL A 77 3.02 13.56 3.62
N VAL A 78 4.17 13.90 4.18
CA VAL A 78 4.50 15.29 4.51
C VAL A 78 4.72 16.14 3.25
N PRO A 79 4.57 17.48 3.36
CA PRO A 79 4.81 18.40 2.26
C PRO A 79 6.21 18.30 1.63
N VAL A 80 6.35 18.86 0.43
CA VAL A 80 7.61 18.99 -0.29
C VAL A 80 7.90 20.45 -0.70
N SER A 81 9.16 20.83 -0.62
CA SER A 81 9.72 22.02 -1.30
C SER A 81 10.22 21.60 -2.68
N LYS A 82 9.34 21.66 -3.70
CA LYS A 82 9.59 21.10 -5.05
C LYS A 82 10.88 21.61 -5.69
N GLU A 83 11.28 22.84 -5.41
CA GLU A 83 12.51 23.48 -5.87
C GLU A 83 13.79 22.75 -5.45
N HIS A 84 13.74 21.91 -4.42
CA HIS A 84 14.87 21.11 -3.95
C HIS A 84 14.88 19.68 -4.49
N TRP A 85 13.89 19.31 -5.32
CA TRP A 85 13.81 17.98 -5.91
C TRP A 85 14.43 17.93 -7.30
N LYS A 86 15.27 16.91 -7.54
CA LYS A 86 15.82 16.60 -8.86
C LYS A 86 14.76 15.97 -9.80
N HIS A 87 13.85 15.18 -9.24
CA HIS A 87 12.77 14.46 -9.92
C HIS A 87 11.44 14.89 -9.33
N ASP A 88 10.33 14.90 -10.07
CA ASP A 88 9.05 15.30 -9.48
C ASP A 88 8.68 14.34 -8.32
N PRO A 89 8.40 14.86 -7.11
CA PRO A 89 8.16 14.04 -5.92
C PRO A 89 6.94 13.12 -6.05
N PHE A 90 6.06 13.32 -7.03
CA PHE A 90 4.83 12.56 -7.21
C PHE A 90 4.73 11.89 -8.59
N GLU A 91 5.82 11.79 -9.36
CA GLU A 91 5.84 11.06 -10.65
C GLU A 91 6.47 9.66 -10.55
N ALA A 92 7.08 9.33 -9.40
CA ALA A 92 7.72 8.06 -9.12
C ALA A 92 8.75 7.68 -10.21
N GLU A 93 9.61 8.63 -10.55
CA GLU A 93 10.67 8.44 -11.55
C GLU A 93 11.66 7.37 -11.07
N LYS A 94 12.09 6.51 -11.99
CA LYS A 94 13.06 5.45 -11.71
C LYS A 94 14.33 5.68 -12.52
N GLU A 95 15.43 5.96 -11.85
CA GLU A 95 16.73 6.23 -12.45
C GLU A 95 17.80 5.39 -11.73
N ASN A 96 18.58 4.62 -12.49
CA ASN A 96 19.70 3.81 -11.97
C ASN A 96 19.32 2.89 -10.78
N GLY A 97 18.16 2.24 -10.87
CA GLY A 97 17.66 1.31 -9.84
C GLY A 97 17.08 1.99 -8.60
N LYS A 98 17.04 3.33 -8.56
CA LYS A 98 16.42 4.11 -7.49
C LYS A 98 15.09 4.66 -7.95
N ILE A 99 14.10 4.65 -7.06
CA ILE A 99 12.79 5.28 -7.28
C ILE A 99 12.77 6.55 -6.45
N TYR A 100 12.47 7.68 -7.10
CA TYR A 100 12.39 8.98 -6.46
C TYR A 100 10.92 9.38 -6.31
N GLY A 101 10.55 9.74 -5.09
CA GLY A 101 9.21 10.21 -4.79
C GLY A 101 9.00 10.41 -3.28
N ARG A 102 8.11 11.33 -2.92
CA ARG A 102 7.62 11.48 -1.55
C ARG A 102 6.78 10.24 -1.21
N GLY A 103 7.05 9.65 -0.05
CA GLY A 103 6.41 8.39 0.38
C GLY A 103 7.25 7.15 0.13
N THR A 104 8.37 7.24 -0.61
CA THR A 104 9.19 6.09 -0.97
C THR A 104 9.78 5.34 0.22
N GLN A 105 10.14 6.04 1.28
CA GLN A 105 10.63 5.46 2.52
C GLN A 105 9.59 5.51 3.64
N ASP A 106 8.73 6.53 3.66
CA ASP A 106 7.78 6.79 4.74
C ASP A 106 6.36 7.06 4.20
N MET A 107 5.46 6.08 4.24
CA MET A 107 5.78 4.64 4.37
C MET A 107 5.05 3.81 3.32
N LYS A 108 4.80 4.40 2.14
CA LYS A 108 4.08 3.74 1.05
C LYS A 108 4.77 2.45 0.58
N CYS A 109 6.08 2.32 0.79
CA CYS A 109 6.81 1.08 0.54
C CYS A 109 6.31 -0.07 1.43
N ASN A 110 6.10 0.16 2.73
CA ASN A 110 5.60 -0.85 3.66
C ASN A 110 4.22 -1.36 3.24
N GLY A 111 3.28 -0.46 2.92
CA GLY A 111 1.92 -0.86 2.50
C GLY A 111 1.92 -1.80 1.29
N ILE A 112 2.74 -1.49 0.28
CA ILE A 112 2.87 -2.34 -0.91
C ILE A 112 3.62 -3.64 -0.60
N GLN A 113 4.64 -3.61 0.26
CA GLN A 113 5.35 -4.80 0.68
C GLN A 113 4.43 -5.79 1.41
N TYR A 114 3.56 -5.31 2.29
CA TYR A 114 2.58 -6.17 2.98
C TYR A 114 1.63 -6.84 2.00
N PHE A 115 1.03 -6.05 1.10
CA PHE A 115 0.13 -6.58 0.08
C PHE A 115 0.82 -7.60 -0.84
N GLU A 116 1.99 -7.24 -1.41
CA GLU A 116 2.70 -8.11 -2.34
C GLU A 116 3.26 -9.37 -1.66
N ALA A 117 3.62 -9.31 -0.38
CA ALA A 117 3.96 -10.51 0.38
C ALA A 117 2.78 -11.48 0.46
N ILE A 118 1.59 -11.01 0.88
CA ILE A 118 0.38 -11.84 0.94
C ILE A 118 0.01 -12.38 -0.44
N ARG A 119 0.02 -11.53 -1.48
CA ARG A 119 -0.26 -11.93 -2.87
C ARG A 119 0.67 -13.05 -3.34
N ARG A 120 1.96 -12.97 -3.02
CA ARG A 120 2.94 -14.02 -3.37
C ARG A 120 2.72 -15.32 -2.59
N LEU A 121 2.36 -15.24 -1.31
CA LEU A 121 2.02 -16.43 -0.52
C LEU A 121 0.80 -17.15 -1.11
N PHE A 122 -0.25 -16.41 -1.45
CA PHE A 122 -1.45 -16.96 -2.08
C PHE A 122 -1.15 -17.58 -3.45
N LYS A 123 -0.36 -16.89 -4.29
CA LYS A 123 0.07 -17.42 -5.59
C LYS A 123 0.83 -18.75 -5.46
N ASN A 124 1.57 -18.93 -4.36
CA ASN A 124 2.32 -20.14 -4.07
C ASN A 124 1.51 -21.19 -3.29
N GLY A 125 0.19 -20.99 -3.12
CA GLY A 125 -0.70 -21.92 -2.42
C GLY A 125 -0.65 -21.86 -0.90
N LEU A 126 0.08 -20.91 -0.31
CA LEU A 126 0.09 -20.70 1.14
C LEU A 126 -1.02 -19.74 1.56
N THR A 127 -2.21 -20.31 1.82
CA THR A 127 -3.40 -19.57 2.23
C THR A 127 -3.87 -19.91 3.66
N ASN A 128 -3.35 -21.00 4.24
CA ASN A 128 -3.80 -21.53 5.53
C ASN A 128 -2.91 -21.02 6.68
N PHE A 129 -3.16 -19.79 7.12
CA PHE A 129 -2.44 -19.22 8.27
C PHE A 129 -3.09 -19.63 9.60
N LYS A 130 -2.29 -19.83 10.63
CA LYS A 130 -2.78 -20.11 11.98
C LYS A 130 -3.57 -18.93 12.55
N ARG A 131 -2.98 -17.74 12.50
CA ARG A 131 -3.53 -16.47 13.02
C ARG A 131 -4.15 -15.65 11.90
N THR A 132 -5.19 -14.90 12.23
CA THR A 132 -5.71 -13.85 11.35
C THR A 132 -4.65 -12.78 11.12
N ILE A 133 -4.58 -12.25 9.90
CA ILE A 133 -3.71 -11.13 9.54
C ILE A 133 -4.60 -9.98 9.09
N HIS A 134 -4.37 -8.79 9.65
CA HIS A 134 -4.98 -7.55 9.21
C HIS A 134 -3.90 -6.65 8.62
N ILE A 135 -4.10 -6.20 7.37
CA ILE A 135 -3.34 -5.09 6.79
C ILE A 135 -4.18 -3.84 7.01
N VAL A 136 -3.60 -2.84 7.68
CA VAL A 136 -4.27 -1.59 8.06
C VAL A 136 -3.50 -0.41 7.52
#